data_AF-A0A382L2K3-F1
#
_entry.id   AF-A0A382L2K3-F1
#
_cell.length_a   1.000
_cell.length_b   1.000
_cell.length_c   1.000
_cell.angle_alpha   90.00
_cell.angle_beta   90.00
_cell.angle_gamma   90.00
#
_symmetry.space_group_name_H-M   'P 1'
#
loop_
_entity.id
_entity.type
_entity.pdbx_description
1 polymer ?
#
loop_
_entity_poly.entity_id
_entity_poly.type
_entity_poly.pdbx_seq_one_letter_code
_entity_poly.pdbx_strand_id
1 'polypeptide(L)'
;SAKYPYNHVHESEAGHIHEIDDTPGGERLMQQHSTGTFQEIHPDGSKMVKVIGDNYEIIAGKSSILVVGDANITYDGNVRELVKGDYALEVEGNYSQNIHGEHEIKIGKNRAEQILGNYAFNIDRAIKARVGEDVDYTILGNETRSIGGSYDLSVTKDLSMGSLEGDIFAFAETDFQISTASGIVSMKAGDKLDMRSAKAMTIKTETTCNITSTGEATIVGSKINLNP
;
A
#
# COMPACT_ATOMS: atom_id res chain seq x y z
N SER A 1 -12.81 -38.54 -39.01
CA SER A 1 -11.64 -38.52 -39.91
C SER A 1 -12.09 -38.06 -41.28
N ALA A 2 -11.26 -37.28 -41.97
CA ALA A 2 -11.54 -36.85 -43.35
C ALA A 2 -11.93 -38.04 -44.26
N LYS A 3 -12.91 -37.83 -45.14
CA LYS A 3 -13.46 -38.89 -46.00
C LYS A 3 -13.66 -38.39 -47.42
N TYR A 4 -13.14 -39.14 -48.40
CA TYR A 4 -13.44 -38.91 -49.81
C TYR A 4 -14.95 -39.10 -50.09
N PRO A 5 -15.60 -38.28 -50.94
CA PRO A 5 -15.07 -37.18 -51.76
C PRO A 5 -15.14 -35.80 -51.08
N TYR A 6 -15.39 -35.74 -49.77
CA TYR A 6 -15.74 -34.52 -49.06
C TYR A 6 -14.54 -33.67 -48.63
N ASN A 7 -13.33 -34.25 -48.61
CA ASN A 7 -12.14 -33.50 -48.22
C ASN A 7 -11.45 -32.87 -49.44
N HIS A 8 -11.35 -31.54 -49.44
CA HIS A 8 -10.75 -30.74 -50.50
C HIS A 8 -9.43 -30.13 -50.01
N VAL A 9 -8.31 -30.79 -50.35
CA VAL A 9 -6.96 -30.36 -49.96
C VAL A 9 -6.20 -29.87 -51.19
N HIS A 10 -5.58 -28.70 -51.07
CA HIS A 10 -4.57 -28.21 -52.00
C HIS A 10 -3.23 -28.10 -51.27
N GLU A 11 -2.22 -28.80 -51.78
CA GLU A 11 -0.84 -28.74 -51.32
C GLU A 11 0.05 -28.16 -52.44
N SER A 12 0.83 -27.10 -52.12
CA SER A 12 1.79 -26.53 -53.06
C SER A 12 3.11 -27.31 -53.08
N GLU A 13 3.94 -27.12 -54.12
CA GLU A 13 5.28 -27.72 -54.23
C GLU A 13 6.21 -27.41 -53.03
N ALA A 14 5.96 -26.29 -52.34
CA ALA A 14 6.71 -25.85 -51.16
C ALA A 14 6.14 -26.39 -49.83
N GLY A 15 5.06 -27.18 -49.88
CA GLY A 15 4.39 -27.75 -48.70
C GLY A 15 3.43 -26.80 -47.99
N HIS A 16 2.85 -25.81 -48.69
CA HIS A 16 1.75 -25.02 -48.14
C HIS A 16 0.44 -25.75 -48.31
N ILE A 17 -0.39 -25.77 -47.27
CA ILE A 17 -1.64 -26.53 -47.26
C ILE A 17 -2.82 -25.57 -47.10
N HIS A 18 -3.84 -25.77 -47.93
CA HIS A 18 -5.17 -25.21 -47.76
C HIS A 18 -6.17 -26.36 -47.83
N GLU A 19 -6.94 -26.57 -46.77
CA GLU A 19 -7.91 -27.66 -46.65
C GLU A 19 -9.30 -27.12 -46.30
N ILE A 20 -10.29 -27.61 -47.04
CA ILE A 20 -11.72 -27.46 -46.78
C ILE A 20 -12.29 -28.88 -46.70
N ASP A 21 -12.63 -29.35 -45.50
CA ASP A 21 -13.19 -30.68 -45.28
C ASP A 21 -14.70 -30.57 -45.07
N ASP A 22 -15.51 -31.10 -45.98
CA ASP A 22 -16.97 -31.16 -45.90
C ASP A 22 -17.46 -32.52 -45.34
N THR A 23 -16.56 -33.34 -44.76
CA THR A 23 -16.93 -34.64 -44.21
C THR A 23 -17.98 -34.46 -43.11
N PRO A 24 -19.17 -35.09 -43.20
CA PRO A 24 -20.23 -34.90 -42.20
C PRO A 24 -19.77 -35.22 -40.77
N GLY A 25 -19.89 -34.23 -39.87
CA GLY A 25 -19.44 -34.31 -38.47
C GLY A 25 -17.93 -34.19 -38.28
N GLY A 26 -17.19 -33.86 -39.32
CA GLY A 26 -15.74 -33.65 -39.34
C GLY A 26 -15.34 -32.41 -40.11
N GLU A 27 -16.27 -31.45 -40.27
CA GLU A 27 -16.10 -30.25 -41.05
C GLU A 27 -14.97 -29.37 -40.51
N ARG A 28 -13.99 -29.00 -41.34
CA ARG A 28 -12.88 -28.11 -40.89
C ARG A 28 -12.33 -27.23 -41.99
N LEU A 29 -11.75 -26.10 -41.57
CA LEU A 29 -10.99 -25.18 -42.41
C LEU A 29 -9.56 -25.09 -41.88
N MET A 30 -8.55 -25.34 -42.72
CA MET A 30 -7.14 -25.21 -42.35
C MET A 30 -6.34 -24.47 -43.41
N GLN A 31 -5.50 -23.53 -42.97
CA GLN A 31 -4.48 -22.89 -43.80
C GLN A 31 -3.13 -22.94 -43.08
N GLN A 32 -2.14 -23.56 -43.70
CA GLN A 32 -0.84 -23.83 -43.09
C GLN A 32 0.32 -23.43 -44.00
N HIS A 33 1.28 -22.70 -43.42
CA HIS A 33 2.60 -22.47 -44.02
C HIS A 33 3.52 -23.66 -43.76
N SER A 34 4.48 -23.90 -44.66
CA SER A 34 5.35 -25.09 -44.61
C SER A 34 6.29 -25.15 -43.40
N THR A 35 6.52 -24.00 -42.75
CA THR A 35 7.27 -23.92 -41.48
C THR A 35 6.46 -24.34 -40.25
N GLY A 36 5.15 -24.54 -40.39
CA GLY A 36 4.26 -24.99 -39.31
C GLY A 36 3.42 -23.91 -38.62
N THR A 37 3.46 -22.65 -39.08
CA THR A 37 2.45 -21.64 -38.72
C THR A 37 1.12 -22.01 -39.39
N PHE A 38 0.01 -22.01 -38.66
CA PHE A 38 -1.30 -22.34 -39.21
C PHE A 38 -2.46 -21.66 -38.49
N GLN A 39 -3.61 -21.63 -39.17
CA GLN A 39 -4.91 -21.35 -38.60
C GLN A 39 -5.85 -22.52 -38.91
N GLU A 40 -6.61 -22.96 -37.91
CA GLU A 40 -7.59 -24.03 -38.06
C GLU A 40 -8.92 -23.65 -37.38
N ILE A 41 -10.05 -24.01 -38.01
CA ILE A 41 -11.40 -23.93 -37.45
C ILE A 41 -11.99 -25.34 -37.45
N HIS A 42 -12.31 -25.85 -36.26
CA HIS A 42 -12.86 -27.18 -36.02
C HIS A 42 -14.39 -27.25 -36.23
N PRO A 43 -14.98 -28.45 -36.30
CA PRO A 43 -16.42 -28.63 -36.54
C PRO A 43 -17.31 -27.96 -35.48
N ASP A 44 -16.80 -27.80 -34.26
CA ASP A 44 -17.49 -27.16 -33.14
C ASP A 44 -17.34 -25.63 -33.15
N GLY A 45 -16.65 -25.06 -34.14
CA GLY A 45 -16.36 -23.63 -34.25
C GLY A 45 -15.13 -23.18 -33.48
N SER A 46 -14.43 -24.08 -32.77
CA SER A 46 -13.18 -23.75 -32.08
C SER A 46 -12.12 -23.30 -33.09
N LYS A 47 -11.46 -22.19 -32.80
CA LYS A 47 -10.39 -21.63 -33.65
C LYS A 47 -9.03 -21.75 -32.96
N MET A 48 -8.04 -22.23 -33.71
CA MET A 48 -6.63 -22.23 -33.31
C MET A 48 -5.83 -21.36 -34.25
N VAL A 49 -4.88 -20.60 -33.69
CA VAL A 49 -3.84 -19.91 -34.45
C VAL A 49 -2.50 -20.25 -33.82
N LYS A 50 -1.57 -20.79 -34.61
CA LYS A 50 -0.21 -21.09 -34.19
C LYS A 50 0.76 -20.30 -35.04
N VAL A 51 1.65 -19.55 -34.41
CA VAL A 51 2.72 -18.81 -35.09
C VAL A 51 4.06 -19.34 -34.59
N ILE A 52 4.92 -19.79 -35.51
CA ILE A 52 6.27 -20.31 -35.18
C ILE A 52 7.31 -19.18 -35.10
N GLY A 53 7.16 -18.15 -35.92
CA GLY A 53 8.02 -16.97 -35.91
C GLY A 53 7.43 -15.83 -35.07
N ASP A 54 7.84 -14.60 -35.39
CA ASP A 54 7.30 -13.41 -34.75
C ASP A 54 5.87 -13.12 -35.21
N ASN A 55 5.00 -12.73 -34.26
CA ASN A 55 3.64 -12.28 -34.55
C ASN A 55 3.54 -10.77 -34.39
N TYR A 56 3.11 -10.08 -35.44
CA TYR A 56 2.84 -8.64 -35.43
C TYR A 56 1.36 -8.41 -35.72
N GLU A 57 0.65 -7.79 -34.77
CA GLU A 57 -0.71 -7.32 -34.98
C GLU A 57 -0.72 -5.79 -35.02
N ILE A 58 -1.08 -5.23 -36.17
CA ILE A 58 -1.10 -3.79 -36.39
C ILE A 58 -2.53 -3.39 -36.75
N ILE A 59 -3.16 -2.65 -35.86
CA ILE A 59 -4.52 -2.12 -36.05
C ILE A 59 -4.41 -0.60 -36.08
N ALA A 60 -4.52 -0.02 -37.28
CA ALA A 60 -4.45 1.44 -37.46
C ALA A 60 -5.73 2.17 -37.00
N GLY A 61 -6.84 1.44 -36.94
CA GLY A 61 -8.13 1.94 -36.47
C GLY A 61 -8.42 1.58 -35.02
N LYS A 62 -9.72 1.57 -34.68
CA LYS A 62 -10.19 1.09 -33.38
C LYS A 62 -10.15 -0.44 -33.35
N SER A 63 -9.68 -1.00 -32.23
CA SER A 63 -9.87 -2.41 -31.88
C SER A 63 -10.84 -2.54 -30.71
N SER A 64 -11.61 -3.62 -30.67
CA SER A 64 -12.47 -3.96 -29.54
C SER A 64 -12.52 -5.47 -29.42
N ILE A 65 -12.23 -5.97 -28.21
CA ILE A 65 -12.15 -7.40 -27.92
C ILE A 65 -13.20 -7.70 -26.85
N LEU A 66 -14.05 -8.69 -27.10
CA LEU A 66 -15.04 -9.19 -26.15
C LEU A 66 -14.83 -10.68 -25.98
N VAL A 67 -14.66 -11.11 -24.73
CA VAL A 67 -14.61 -12.52 -24.35
C VAL A 67 -15.76 -12.75 -23.35
N VAL A 68 -16.73 -13.57 -23.71
CA VAL A 68 -17.95 -13.86 -22.90
C VAL A 68 -17.69 -15.01 -21.89
N GLY A 69 -16.43 -15.41 -21.72
CA GLY A 69 -15.99 -16.41 -20.76
C GLY A 69 -14.60 -16.07 -20.22
N ASP A 70 -13.88 -17.07 -19.72
CA ASP A 70 -12.57 -16.83 -19.13
C ASP A 70 -11.50 -16.49 -20.17
N ALA A 71 -10.64 -15.54 -19.83
CA ALA A 71 -9.44 -15.21 -20.60
C ALA A 71 -8.20 -15.56 -19.77
N ASN A 72 -7.29 -16.34 -20.36
CA ASN A 72 -6.00 -16.68 -19.76
C ASN A 72 -4.89 -16.22 -20.70
N ILE A 73 -3.93 -15.47 -20.18
CA ILE A 73 -2.79 -14.98 -20.94
C ILE A 73 -1.53 -15.37 -20.18
N THR A 74 -0.58 -15.97 -20.88
CA THR A 74 0.73 -16.35 -20.33
C THR A 74 1.82 -15.77 -21.22
N TYR A 75 2.74 -15.04 -20.61
CA TYR A 75 3.93 -14.54 -21.26
C TYR A 75 5.13 -15.24 -20.63
N ASP A 76 5.82 -16.09 -21.40
CA ASP A 76 7.09 -16.71 -20.99
C ASP A 76 8.26 -15.79 -21.36
N GLY A 77 8.21 -14.56 -20.83
CA GLY A 77 9.09 -13.47 -21.19
C GLY A 77 8.66 -12.14 -20.58
N ASN A 78 9.25 -11.06 -21.04
CA ASN A 78 8.94 -9.72 -20.53
C ASN A 78 7.73 -9.11 -21.22
N VAL A 79 6.89 -8.40 -20.46
CA VAL A 79 5.75 -7.63 -20.98
C VAL A 79 6.04 -6.13 -20.81
N ARG A 80 5.78 -5.36 -21.86
CA ARG A 80 5.77 -3.90 -21.82
C ARG A 80 4.49 -3.36 -22.42
N GLU A 81 3.63 -2.81 -21.56
CA GLU A 81 2.43 -2.10 -21.97
C GLU A 81 2.68 -0.59 -21.95
N LEU A 82 2.32 0.09 -23.04
CA LEU A 82 2.38 1.55 -23.12
C LEU A 82 1.04 2.09 -23.60
N VAL A 83 0.34 2.76 -22.69
CA VAL A 83 -0.90 3.47 -22.98
C VAL A 83 -0.60 4.96 -22.98
N LYS A 84 -0.77 5.61 -24.14
CA LYS A 84 -0.49 7.05 -24.30
C LYS A 84 -1.63 7.94 -23.82
N GLY A 85 -2.85 7.39 -23.80
CA GLY A 85 -4.04 8.04 -23.24
C GLY A 85 -4.33 7.54 -21.84
N ASP A 86 -5.59 7.58 -21.45
CA ASP A 86 -6.05 7.10 -20.15
C ASP A 86 -6.13 5.56 -20.12
N TYR A 87 -5.85 4.99 -18.95
CA TYR A 87 -6.00 3.57 -18.67
C TYR A 87 -7.03 3.39 -17.55
N ALA A 88 -8.14 2.74 -17.86
CA ALA A 88 -9.18 2.38 -16.90
C ALA A 88 -9.22 0.87 -16.74
N LEU A 89 -9.07 0.40 -15.51
CA LEU A 89 -9.26 -0.99 -15.12
C LEU A 89 -10.40 -1.06 -14.11
N GLU A 90 -11.48 -1.73 -14.49
CA GLU A 90 -12.63 -2.00 -13.62
C GLU A 90 -12.76 -3.51 -13.44
N VAL A 91 -12.85 -3.93 -12.18
CA VAL A 91 -13.00 -5.33 -11.79
C VAL A 91 -14.14 -5.38 -10.80
N GLU A 92 -15.30 -5.88 -11.22
CA GLU A 92 -16.48 -6.00 -10.34
C GLU A 92 -16.27 -7.07 -9.25
N GLY A 93 -15.45 -8.08 -9.55
CA GLY A 93 -15.04 -9.12 -8.61
C GLY A 93 -13.79 -8.77 -7.81
N ASN A 94 -13.02 -9.79 -7.43
CA ASN A 94 -11.79 -9.59 -6.67
C ASN A 94 -10.60 -9.31 -7.60
N TYR A 95 -9.76 -8.34 -7.24
CA TYR A 95 -8.47 -8.08 -7.88
C TYR A 95 -7.33 -8.62 -7.00
N SER A 96 -6.47 -9.45 -7.57
CA SER A 96 -5.28 -9.98 -6.89
C SER A 96 -4.03 -9.76 -7.74
N GLN A 97 -2.94 -9.38 -7.08
CA GLN A 97 -1.65 -9.12 -7.73
C GLN A 97 -0.55 -9.75 -6.89
N ASN A 98 0.14 -10.74 -7.44
CA ASN A 98 1.28 -11.41 -6.79
C ASN A 98 2.56 -11.02 -7.52
N ILE A 99 3.35 -10.15 -6.90
CA ILE A 99 4.67 -9.74 -7.41
C ILE A 99 5.73 -10.43 -6.56
N HIS A 100 6.47 -11.35 -7.18
CA HIS A 100 7.55 -12.08 -6.48
C HIS A 100 8.84 -11.26 -6.39
N GLY A 101 9.03 -10.31 -7.33
CA GLY A 101 10.13 -9.36 -7.35
C GLY A 101 9.74 -8.01 -6.73
N GLU A 102 10.19 -6.93 -7.37
CA GLU A 102 9.96 -5.57 -6.91
C GLU A 102 8.74 -4.93 -7.59
N HIS A 103 8.07 -4.01 -6.89
CA HIS A 103 6.97 -3.20 -7.43
C HIS A 103 7.29 -1.72 -7.24
N GLU A 104 7.65 -1.04 -8.33
CA GLU A 104 7.90 0.40 -8.35
C GLU A 104 6.70 1.13 -8.99
N ILE A 105 6.17 2.13 -8.28
CA ILE A 105 5.07 2.96 -8.76
C ILE A 105 5.52 4.42 -8.74
N LYS A 106 5.41 5.09 -9.90
CA LYS A 106 5.59 6.54 -10.01
C LYS A 106 4.31 7.20 -10.49
N ILE A 107 3.76 8.09 -9.67
CA ILE A 107 2.59 8.89 -10.00
C ILE A 107 3.05 10.34 -10.16
N GLY A 108 2.87 10.89 -11.37
CA GLY A 108 3.36 12.25 -11.69
C GLY A 108 2.53 13.38 -11.10
N LYS A 109 1.31 13.08 -10.60
CA LYS A 109 0.38 14.03 -9.99
C LYS A 109 -0.21 13.42 -8.71
N ASN A 110 -1.52 13.16 -8.67
CA ASN A 110 -2.24 12.77 -7.46
C ASN A 110 -2.56 11.26 -7.45
N ARG A 111 -2.54 10.66 -6.25
CA ARG A 111 -3.13 9.35 -5.95
C ARG A 111 -4.31 9.56 -5.01
N ALA A 112 -5.49 9.07 -5.39
CA ALA A 112 -6.65 9.00 -4.50
C ALA A 112 -6.99 7.53 -4.29
N GLU A 113 -7.31 7.16 -3.06
CA GLU A 113 -7.63 5.79 -2.67
C GLU A 113 -8.77 5.82 -1.65
N GLN A 114 -9.78 4.98 -1.86
CA GLN A 114 -10.88 4.80 -0.94
C GLN A 114 -11.05 3.31 -0.69
N ILE A 115 -10.98 2.91 0.57
CA ILE A 115 -11.18 1.54 1.00
C ILE A 115 -12.38 1.58 1.94
N LEU A 116 -13.51 1.02 1.51
CA LEU A 116 -14.73 0.99 2.32
C LEU A 116 -14.66 -0.05 3.44
N GLY A 117 -13.84 -1.08 3.25
CA GLY A 117 -13.57 -2.13 4.24
C GLY A 117 -12.29 -1.85 5.04
N ASN A 118 -11.62 -2.92 5.44
CA ASN A 118 -10.38 -2.85 6.23
C ASN A 118 -9.15 -2.69 5.35
N TYR A 119 -8.15 -1.96 5.84
CA TYR A 119 -6.81 -1.89 5.25
C TYR A 119 -5.80 -2.52 6.21
N ALA A 120 -5.12 -3.57 5.75
CA ALA A 120 -4.09 -4.27 6.51
C ALA A 120 -2.81 -4.35 5.67
N PHE A 121 -1.66 -4.10 6.30
CA PHE A 121 -0.35 -4.27 5.68
C PHE A 121 0.62 -4.89 6.69
N ASN A 122 1.53 -5.72 6.19
CA ASN A 122 2.68 -6.22 6.95
C ASN A 122 3.95 -5.91 6.17
N ILE A 123 4.96 -5.35 6.85
CA ILE A 123 6.24 -4.96 6.27
C ILE A 123 7.32 -5.49 7.19
N ASP A 124 7.96 -6.59 6.80
CA ASP A 124 8.97 -7.27 7.61
C ASP A 124 10.27 -6.48 7.78
N ARG A 125 10.49 -5.47 6.92
CA ARG A 125 11.68 -4.62 6.94
C ARG A 125 11.34 -3.22 7.43
N ALA A 126 11.48 -2.21 6.57
CA ALA A 126 11.43 -0.81 6.98
C ALA A 126 10.46 0.00 6.13
N ILE A 127 9.86 1.00 6.76
CA ILE A 127 9.10 2.07 6.10
C ILE A 127 9.97 3.32 6.11
N LYS A 128 10.13 3.97 4.95
CA LYS A 128 10.71 5.30 4.83
C LYS A 128 9.75 6.18 4.06
N ALA A 129 9.40 7.32 4.64
CA ALA A 129 8.49 8.28 4.03
C ALA A 129 9.05 9.69 4.16
N ARG A 130 8.77 10.51 3.15
CA ARG A 130 8.98 11.96 3.18
C ARG A 130 7.72 12.59 2.63
N VAL A 131 7.14 13.51 3.39
CA VAL A 131 6.06 14.37 2.93
C VAL A 131 6.64 15.77 2.79
N GLY A 132 6.42 16.40 1.64
CA GLY A 132 6.97 17.73 1.34
C GLY A 132 6.18 18.87 1.98
N GLU A 133 4.91 18.60 2.28
CA GLU A 133 3.92 19.54 2.81
C GLU A 133 3.24 18.89 4.04
N ASP A 134 1.94 19.12 4.22
CA ASP A 134 1.19 18.72 5.41
C ASP A 134 0.74 17.24 5.41
N VAL A 135 0.50 16.72 6.62
CA VAL A 135 -0.09 15.40 6.88
C VAL A 135 -1.20 15.56 7.90
N ASP A 136 -2.41 15.17 7.52
CA ASP A 136 -3.59 15.16 8.39
C ASP A 136 -4.10 13.73 8.58
N TYR A 137 -4.29 13.34 9.84
CA TYR A 137 -4.92 12.07 10.21
C TYR A 137 -6.12 12.32 11.12
N THR A 138 -7.27 11.75 10.74
CA THR A 138 -8.46 11.72 11.58
C THR A 138 -8.83 10.26 11.82
N ILE A 139 -8.80 9.86 13.09
CA ILE A 139 -9.17 8.51 13.52
C ILE A 139 -10.40 8.65 14.40
N LEU A 140 -11.55 8.18 13.91
CA LEU A 140 -12.82 8.28 14.64
C LEU A 140 -12.93 7.26 15.76
N GLY A 141 -12.21 6.14 15.62
CA GLY A 141 -12.11 5.09 16.64
C GLY A 141 -10.85 5.25 17.49
N ASN A 142 -10.32 4.11 17.93
CA ASN A 142 -9.11 4.07 18.76
C ASN A 142 -7.86 3.92 17.91
N GLU A 143 -6.79 4.62 18.27
CA GLU A 143 -5.44 4.37 17.77
C GLU A 143 -4.61 3.69 18.87
N THR A 144 -3.80 2.70 18.49
CA THR A 144 -2.79 2.10 19.39
C THR A 144 -1.49 1.98 18.64
N ARG A 145 -0.40 2.48 19.23
CA ARG A 145 0.93 2.43 18.65
C ARG A 145 1.92 1.86 19.67
N SER A 146 2.54 0.74 19.31
CA SER A 146 3.59 0.11 20.11
C SER A 146 4.90 0.14 19.31
N ILE A 147 5.97 0.57 19.97
CA ILE A 147 7.31 0.66 19.38
C ILE A 147 8.24 -0.19 20.25
N GLY A 148 8.76 -1.29 19.70
CA GLY A 148 9.66 -2.18 20.43
C GLY A 148 11.10 -1.63 20.59
N GLY A 149 11.42 -0.52 19.91
CA GLY A 149 12.70 0.18 19.97
C GLY A 149 12.54 1.64 20.43
N SER A 150 13.28 2.55 19.80
CA SER A 150 13.19 4.00 20.09
C SER A 150 12.04 4.68 19.34
N TYR A 151 11.41 5.66 19.98
CA TYR A 151 10.50 6.60 19.34
C TYR A 151 10.99 8.04 19.55
N ASP A 152 11.55 8.63 18.50
CA ASP A 152 12.03 10.02 18.52
C ASP A 152 11.01 10.94 17.85
N LEU A 153 10.49 11.91 18.60
CA LEU A 153 9.61 12.96 18.11
C LEU A 153 10.30 14.31 18.24
N SER A 154 10.53 14.97 17.11
CA SER A 154 11.09 16.32 17.04
C SER A 154 10.17 17.23 16.25
N VAL A 155 9.81 18.37 16.82
CA VAL A 155 8.92 19.37 16.21
C VAL A 155 9.57 20.74 16.34
N THR A 156 9.70 21.46 15.21
CA THR A 156 10.37 22.76 15.15
C THR A 156 9.54 23.89 15.73
N LYS A 157 8.21 23.81 15.56
CA LYS A 157 7.25 24.77 16.11
C LYS A 157 6.56 24.14 17.32
N ASP A 158 5.23 24.23 17.38
CA ASP A 158 4.46 23.81 18.53
C ASP A 158 4.15 22.31 18.48
N LEU A 159 4.31 21.65 19.62
CA LEU A 159 3.76 20.32 19.89
C LEU A 159 2.68 20.47 20.96
N SER A 160 1.45 20.07 20.62
CA SER A 160 0.32 20.04 21.55
C SER A 160 -0.10 18.60 21.82
N MET A 161 -0.35 18.28 23.08
CA MET A 161 -0.84 16.97 23.53
C MET A 161 -1.96 17.21 24.55
N GLY A 162 -3.11 16.60 24.34
CA GLY A 162 -4.31 16.83 25.15
C GLY A 162 -5.26 15.64 25.11
N SER A 163 -5.88 15.35 26.26
CA SER A 163 -7.08 14.51 26.36
C SER A 163 -8.22 15.43 26.80
N LEU A 164 -9.32 15.46 26.05
CA LEU A 164 -10.40 16.43 26.26
C LEU A 164 -11.38 16.00 27.35
N GLU A 165 -11.56 14.70 27.51
CA GLU A 165 -12.50 14.11 28.49
C GLU A 165 -11.82 13.15 29.45
N GLY A 166 -10.68 12.56 29.06
CA GLY A 166 -9.99 11.54 29.84
C GLY A 166 -8.63 11.98 30.35
N ASP A 167 -7.82 10.99 30.69
CA ASP A 167 -6.51 11.20 31.30
C ASP A 167 -5.38 11.23 30.27
N ILE A 168 -4.26 11.83 30.66
CA ILE A 168 -2.97 11.66 30.01
C ILE A 168 -2.04 10.96 31.01
N PHE A 169 -1.51 9.79 30.63
CA PHE A 169 -0.51 9.08 31.41
C PHE A 169 0.85 9.16 30.72
N ALA A 170 1.89 9.52 31.48
CA ALA A 170 3.27 9.51 31.05
C ALA A 170 4.15 8.94 32.17
N PHE A 171 4.96 7.95 31.84
CA PHE A 171 5.84 7.27 32.79
C PHE A 171 7.08 6.73 32.07
N ALA A 172 8.18 6.64 32.80
CA ALA A 172 9.42 6.03 32.35
C ALA A 172 10.02 5.20 33.50
N GLU A 173 10.68 4.09 33.16
CA GLU A 173 11.31 3.22 34.15
C GLU A 173 12.56 3.86 34.77
N THR A 174 13.36 4.55 33.94
CA THR A 174 14.62 5.18 34.35
C THR A 174 14.41 6.67 34.63
N ASP A 175 14.33 7.49 33.58
CA ASP A 175 14.29 8.93 33.67
C ASP A 175 13.09 9.50 32.90
N PHE A 176 12.39 10.44 33.53
CA PHE A 176 11.39 11.28 32.88
C PHE A 176 11.82 12.74 33.00
N GLN A 177 12.31 13.31 31.89
CA GLN A 177 12.87 14.66 31.86
C GLN A 177 11.93 15.62 31.12
N ILE A 178 11.61 16.75 31.77
CA ILE A 178 10.95 17.90 31.15
C ILE A 178 11.84 19.11 31.36
N SER A 179 12.24 19.76 30.27
CA SER A 179 13.11 20.93 30.32
C SER A 179 12.77 21.91 29.21
N THR A 180 12.99 23.19 29.48
CA THR A 180 12.91 24.28 28.50
C THR A 180 14.17 25.14 28.62
N ALA A 181 14.70 25.62 27.49
CA ALA A 181 15.96 26.37 27.48
C ALA A 181 15.83 27.77 28.07
N SER A 182 14.77 28.49 27.72
CA SER A 182 14.48 29.85 28.21
C SER A 182 13.03 30.06 28.65
N GLY A 183 12.17 29.05 28.44
CA GLY A 183 10.74 29.15 28.66
C GLY A 183 10.30 28.82 30.08
N ILE A 184 9.00 28.64 30.24
CA ILE A 184 8.36 28.29 31.51
C ILE A 184 7.95 26.82 31.46
N VAL A 185 8.24 26.07 32.53
CA VAL A 185 7.54 24.83 32.85
C VAL A 185 6.41 25.18 33.82
N SER A 186 5.16 24.96 33.42
CA SER A 186 3.98 25.29 34.22
C SER A 186 3.24 24.01 34.63
N MET A 187 3.16 23.75 35.93
CA MET A 187 2.37 22.64 36.50
C MET A 187 1.17 23.22 37.26
N LYS A 188 -0.04 22.85 36.86
CA LYS A 188 -1.29 23.37 37.41
C LYS A 188 -2.26 22.22 37.64
N ALA A 189 -3.01 22.26 38.73
CA ALA A 189 -4.10 21.33 39.02
C ALA A 189 -5.30 22.10 39.54
N GLY A 190 -6.52 21.66 39.18
CA GLY A 190 -7.76 22.28 39.65
C GLY A 190 -8.14 21.88 41.08
N ASP A 191 -7.71 20.70 41.52
CA ASP A 191 -7.94 20.18 42.87
C ASP A 191 -6.60 19.93 43.58
N LYS A 192 -5.97 18.77 43.35
CA LYS A 192 -4.71 18.40 44.00
C LYS A 192 -3.55 18.33 43.01
N LEU A 193 -2.44 18.97 43.37
CA LEU A 193 -1.12 18.70 42.80
C LEU A 193 -0.34 17.79 43.76
N ASP A 194 0.10 16.62 43.29
CA ASP A 194 0.87 15.65 44.08
C ASP A 194 2.30 15.51 43.52
N MET A 195 3.30 15.88 44.31
CA MET A 195 4.72 15.78 43.95
C MET A 195 5.45 15.04 45.06
N ARG A 196 6.02 13.87 44.74
CA ARG A 196 6.68 12.99 45.72
C ARG A 196 7.95 12.38 45.14
N SER A 197 8.92 12.11 46.00
CA SER A 197 10.12 11.32 45.71
C SER A 197 10.31 10.30 46.83
N ALA A 198 10.72 9.08 46.49
CA ALA A 198 11.06 8.06 47.49
C ALA A 198 12.39 8.34 48.20
N LYS A 199 13.27 9.12 47.55
CA LYS A 199 14.55 9.58 48.09
C LYS A 199 14.51 11.09 48.22
N ALA A 200 15.68 11.74 48.22
CA ALA A 200 15.75 13.19 48.24
C ALA A 200 14.93 13.80 47.09
N MET A 201 14.15 14.82 47.41
CA MET A 201 13.60 15.75 46.44
C MET A 201 14.42 17.03 46.53
N THR A 202 14.94 17.50 45.38
CA THR A 202 15.71 18.75 45.30
C THR A 202 14.91 19.77 44.53
N ILE A 203 14.59 20.89 45.17
CA ILE A 203 14.02 22.08 44.53
C ILE A 203 15.06 23.18 44.70
N LYS A 204 15.69 23.58 43.61
CA LYS A 204 16.70 24.64 43.58
C LYS A 204 16.21 25.76 42.65
N THR A 205 16.28 27.00 43.13
CA THR A 205 16.19 28.19 42.29
C THR A 205 17.57 28.88 42.29
N GLU A 206 17.93 29.52 41.18
CA GLU A 206 19.13 30.38 41.13
C GLU A 206 18.85 31.80 41.62
N THR A 207 17.58 32.14 41.84
CA THR A 207 17.16 33.46 42.31
C THR A 207 16.11 33.32 43.43
N THR A 208 14.97 34.00 43.33
CA THR A 208 13.92 33.97 44.34
C THR A 208 13.07 32.71 44.19
N CYS A 209 12.79 32.03 45.31
CA CYS A 209 11.76 30.99 45.39
C CYS A 209 10.56 31.58 46.10
N ASN A 210 9.45 31.79 45.38
CA ASN A 210 8.21 32.26 45.98
C ASN A 210 7.31 31.07 46.28
N ILE A 211 6.94 30.90 47.55
CA ILE A 211 5.95 29.93 48.00
C ILE A 211 4.84 30.71 48.68
N THR A 212 3.64 30.66 48.10
CA THR A 212 2.48 31.40 48.59
C THR A 212 1.33 30.42 48.81
N SER A 213 0.81 30.36 50.04
CA SER A 213 -0.47 29.74 50.34
C SER A 213 -1.44 30.82 50.81
N THR A 214 -2.68 30.79 50.30
CA THR A 214 -3.77 31.65 50.80
C THR A 214 -4.40 31.09 52.06
N GLY A 215 -4.19 29.80 52.34
CA GLY A 215 -4.59 29.13 53.56
C GLY A 215 -3.39 28.72 54.39
N GLU A 216 -3.53 27.61 55.11
CA GLU A 216 -2.44 27.04 55.88
C GLU A 216 -1.32 26.53 54.97
N ALA A 217 -0.06 26.73 55.38
CA ALA A 217 1.10 26.10 54.79
C ALA A 217 1.79 25.26 55.86
N THR A 218 1.84 23.94 55.66
CA THR A 218 2.38 22.99 56.63
C THR A 218 3.71 22.45 56.12
N ILE A 219 4.78 22.62 56.91
CA ILE A 219 6.11 22.07 56.65
C ILE A 219 6.47 21.15 57.82
N VAL A 220 6.67 19.87 57.54
CA VAL A 220 6.94 18.85 58.56
C VAL A 220 8.24 18.14 58.21
N GLY A 221 9.15 18.07 59.18
CA GLY A 221 10.39 17.31 59.08
C GLY A 221 10.98 17.10 60.47
N SER A 222 11.75 16.03 60.65
CA SER A 222 12.48 15.79 61.90
C SER A 222 13.56 16.87 62.14
N LYS A 223 14.02 17.54 61.08
CA LYS A 223 14.93 18.69 61.11
C LYS A 223 14.59 19.65 59.97
N ILE A 224 14.37 20.93 60.29
CA ILE A 224 14.17 22.00 59.32
C ILE A 224 15.25 23.04 59.57
N ASN A 225 16.12 23.28 58.59
CA ASN A 225 17.11 24.35 58.65
C ASN A 225 16.71 25.46 57.67
N LEU A 226 16.60 26.68 58.18
CA LEU A 226 16.37 27.87 57.38
C LEU A 226 17.64 28.72 57.44
N ASN A 227 18.19 29.09 56.29
CA ASN A 227 19.55 29.66 56.15
C ASN A 227 20.66 28.81 56.83
N PRO A 228 20.77 27.50 56.52
CA PRO A 228 21.89 26.67 56.97
C PRO A 228 23.24 27.13 56.40
#